data_AF-A0A1G2YGQ7-F1
#
_entry.id   AF-A0A1G2YGQ7-F1
#
_cell.length_a   1.000
_cell.length_b   1.000
_cell.length_c   1.000
_cell.angle_alpha   90.00
_cell.angle_beta   90.00
_cell.angle_gamma   90.00
#
_symmetry.space_group_name_H-M   'P 1'
#
loop_
_entity.id
_entity.type
_entity.pdbx_description
1 polymer ?
#
loop_
_entity_poly.entity_id
_entity_poly.type
_entity_poly.pdbx_seq_one_letter_code
_entity_poly.pdbx_strand_id
1 'polypeptide(L)'
;MIIVLAEIADKMSSIPRMWVCDGVVGVVLFCIGLIHRFASFAVFFIGLLISILFVYYAYYDAFADPTFSPDVQREMGYIWIVNSIISPFCLALFPMMAVLFHIFRNKKQLRTI
;
A
#
# COMPACT_ATOMS: atom_id res chain seq x y z
N MET A 1 30.00 2.84 -18.77
CA MET A 1 29.29 2.54 -17.51
C MET A 1 27.80 2.90 -17.65
N ILE A 2 27.13 2.36 -18.68
CA ILE A 2 25.69 2.57 -18.95
C ILE A 2 24.92 1.27 -18.71
N ILE A 3 25.58 0.12 -18.90
CA ILE A 3 24.97 -1.21 -18.81
C ILE A 3 24.53 -1.56 -17.38
N VAL A 4 25.27 -1.10 -16.35
CA VAL A 4 24.89 -1.28 -14.94
C VAL A 4 23.72 -0.35 -14.54
N LEU A 5 23.58 0.79 -15.24
CA LEU A 5 22.64 1.87 -14.91
C LEU A 5 21.21 1.66 -15.44
N ALA A 6 20.95 0.54 -16.12
CA ALA A 6 19.62 0.15 -16.60
C ALA A 6 19.08 -1.06 -15.83
N GLU A 7 19.93 -1.73 -15.05
CA GLU A 7 19.59 -2.99 -14.41
C GLU A 7 18.58 -2.82 -13.26
N ILE A 8 18.63 -1.68 -12.55
CA ILE A 8 17.72 -1.40 -11.44
C ILE A 8 16.37 -0.94 -11.98
N ALA A 9 16.37 -0.04 -12.98
CA ALA A 9 15.18 0.35 -13.72
C ALA A 9 14.35 -0.84 -14.23
N ASP A 10 15.00 -1.86 -14.78
CA ASP A 10 14.35 -3.05 -15.35
C ASP A 10 13.72 -3.97 -14.29
N LYS A 11 14.21 -3.96 -13.04
CA LYS A 11 13.74 -4.85 -11.96
C LYS A 11 12.63 -4.24 -11.11
N MET A 12 12.47 -2.93 -11.19
CA MET A 12 11.57 -2.19 -10.32
C MET A 12 10.20 -2.00 -10.95
N SER A 13 9.18 -1.90 -10.09
CA SER A 13 7.82 -1.66 -10.56
C SER A 13 7.70 -0.24 -11.12
N SER A 14 7.06 -0.08 -12.27
CA SER A 14 6.65 1.24 -12.77
C SER A 14 5.59 1.85 -11.84
N ILE A 15 5.53 3.19 -11.73
CA ILE A 15 4.54 3.88 -10.90
C ILE A 15 3.09 3.39 -11.14
N PRO A 16 2.57 3.30 -12.38
CA PRO A 16 1.20 2.82 -12.59
C PRO A 16 0.98 1.40 -12.08
N ARG A 17 1.99 0.53 -12.23
CA ARG A 17 1.93 -0.86 -11.77
C ARG A 17 1.88 -0.95 -10.24
N MET A 18 2.60 -0.10 -9.51
CA MET A 18 2.51 -0.03 -8.04
C MET A 18 1.08 0.25 -7.59
N TRP A 19 0.49 1.33 -8.11
CA TRP A 19 -0.88 1.73 -7.76
C TRP A 19 -1.93 0.68 -8.14
N VAL A 20 -1.77 0.04 -9.30
CA VAL A 20 -2.70 -1.03 -9.72
C VAL A 20 -2.57 -2.23 -8.80
N CYS A 21 -1.36 -2.68 -8.47
CA CYS A 21 -1.17 -3.83 -7.58
C CYS A 21 -1.73 -3.55 -6.17
N ASP A 22 -1.34 -2.43 -5.56
CA ASP A 22 -1.79 -2.08 -4.21
C ASP A 22 -3.29 -1.79 -4.18
N GLY A 23 -3.83 -1.18 -5.24
CA GLY A 23 -5.25 -0.94 -5.40
C GLY A 23 -6.05 -2.23 -5.53
N VAL A 24 -5.61 -3.17 -6.38
CA VAL A 24 -6.29 -4.48 -6.56
C VAL A 24 -6.30 -5.26 -5.26
N VAL A 25 -5.16 -5.36 -4.57
CA VAL A 25 -5.10 -6.04 -3.27
C VAL A 25 -5.98 -5.33 -2.25
N GLY A 26 -5.94 -4.00 -2.19
CA GLY A 26 -6.80 -3.21 -1.30
C GLY A 26 -8.30 -3.46 -1.55
N VAL A 27 -8.74 -3.53 -2.82
CA VAL A 27 -10.13 -3.85 -3.20
C VAL A 27 -10.52 -5.26 -2.74
N VAL A 28 -9.62 -6.24 -2.90
CA VAL A 28 -9.87 -7.60 -2.39
C VAL A 28 -10.05 -7.60 -0.87
N LEU A 29 -9.17 -6.90 -0.15
CA LEU A 29 -9.27 -6.75 1.31
C LEU A 29 -10.57 -6.05 1.74
N PHE A 30 -11.02 -5.03 0.99
CA PHE A 30 -12.30 -4.39 1.20
C PHE A 30 -13.47 -5.35 1.03
N CYS A 31 -13.51 -6.12 -0.06
CA CYS A 31 -14.57 -7.11 -0.30
C CYS A 31 -14.64 -8.15 0.83
N ILE A 32 -13.51 -8.63 1.32
CA ILE A 32 -13.45 -9.54 2.49
C ILE A 32 -13.99 -8.83 3.74
N GLY A 33 -13.62 -7.57 3.96
CA GLY A 33 -14.10 -6.77 5.10
C GLY A 33 -15.61 -6.53 5.11
N LEU A 34 -16.28 -6.54 3.95
CA LEU A 34 -17.72 -6.38 3.87
C LEU A 34 -18.52 -7.58 4.43
N ILE A 35 -17.91 -8.78 4.52
CA ILE A 35 -18.59 -10.01 4.97
C ILE A 35 -19.12 -9.86 6.40
N HIS A 36 -18.28 -9.39 7.32
CA HIS A 36 -18.63 -9.30 8.73
C HIS A 36 -17.85 -8.20 9.45
N ARG A 37 -18.43 -7.60 10.50
CA ARG A 37 -17.79 -6.51 11.26
C ARG A 37 -16.40 -6.88 11.80
N PHE A 38 -16.26 -8.09 12.35
CA PHE A 38 -14.97 -8.54 12.91
C PHE A 38 -13.95 -8.82 11.80
N ALA A 39 -14.40 -9.35 10.66
CA ALA A 39 -13.55 -9.51 9.49
C ALA A 39 -13.04 -8.14 9.05
N SER A 40 -13.91 -7.14 8.94
CA SER A 40 -13.53 -5.78 8.55
C SER A 40 -12.39 -5.18 9.40
N PHE A 41 -12.46 -5.32 10.73
CA PHE A 41 -11.38 -4.86 11.60
C PHE A 41 -10.10 -5.67 11.41
N ALA A 42 -10.21 -7.01 11.34
CA ALA A 42 -9.07 -7.88 11.13
C ALA A 42 -8.35 -7.57 9.80
N VAL A 43 -9.09 -7.46 8.70
CA VAL A 43 -8.52 -7.16 7.38
C VAL A 43 -7.93 -5.76 7.35
N PHE A 44 -8.52 -4.78 8.05
CA PHE A 44 -7.92 -3.45 8.20
C PHE A 44 -6.56 -3.50 8.91
N PHE A 45 -6.45 -4.19 10.05
CA PHE A 45 -5.17 -4.30 10.77
C PHE A 45 -4.12 -5.07 9.96
N ILE A 46 -4.53 -6.13 9.26
CA ILE A 46 -3.63 -6.87 8.35
C ILE A 46 -3.17 -5.97 7.21
N GLY A 47 -4.09 -5.26 6.55
CA GLY A 47 -3.76 -4.32 5.47
C GLY A 47 -2.83 -3.20 5.94
N LEU A 48 -3.05 -2.66 7.14
CA LEU A 48 -2.19 -1.67 7.77
C LEU A 48 -0.79 -2.22 8.05
N LEU A 49 -0.69 -3.43 8.61
CA LEU A 49 0.59 -4.07 8.87
C LEU A 49 1.40 -4.28 7.57
N ILE A 50 0.76 -4.80 6.52
CA ILE A 50 1.40 -5.00 5.22
C ILE A 50 1.81 -3.65 4.61
N SER A 51 0.96 -2.62 4.70
CA SER A 51 1.28 -1.26 4.24
C SER A 51 2.57 -0.75 4.89
N ILE A 52 2.66 -0.85 6.23
CA ILE A 52 3.83 -0.37 6.98
C ILE A 52 5.09 -1.14 6.59
N LEU A 53 5.00 -2.46 6.39
CA LEU A 53 6.13 -3.26 5.93
C LEU A 53 6.62 -2.82 4.55
N PHE A 54 5.71 -2.57 3.61
CA PHE A 54 6.08 -2.11 2.27
C PHE A 54 6.68 -0.71 2.29
N VAL A 55 6.11 0.20 3.09
CA VAL A 55 6.70 1.53 3.31
C VAL A 55 8.10 1.43 3.92
N TYR A 56 8.29 0.54 4.89
CA TYR A 56 9.60 0.32 5.51
C TYR A 56 10.64 -0.13 4.50
N TYR A 57 10.33 -1.12 3.65
CA TYR A 57 11.26 -1.58 2.61
C TYR A 57 11.50 -0.51 1.54
N ALA A 58 10.46 0.19 1.09
CA ALA A 58 10.61 1.29 0.13
C ALA A 58 11.53 2.40 0.68
N TYR A 59 11.40 2.73 1.96
CA TYR A 59 12.30 3.68 2.63
C TYR A 59 13.72 3.13 2.78
N TYR A 60 13.84 1.86 3.17
CA TYR A 60 15.14 1.22 3.36
C TYR A 60 15.95 1.21 2.05
N ASP A 61 15.33 0.75 0.96
CA ASP A 61 15.97 0.68 -0.36
C ASP A 61 16.33 2.08 -0.90
N ALA A 62 15.48 3.07 -0.62
CA ALA A 62 15.67 4.43 -1.13
C ALA A 62 16.68 5.25 -0.32
N PHE A 63 16.90 4.97 0.97
CA PHE A 63 17.65 5.86 1.86
C PHE A 63 18.62 5.18 2.82
N ALA A 64 18.33 3.97 3.29
CA ALA A 64 19.11 3.33 4.34
C ALA A 64 20.17 2.36 3.81
N ASP A 65 19.92 1.70 2.67
CA ASP A 65 20.89 0.78 2.06
C ASP A 65 21.98 1.56 1.30
N PRO A 66 23.24 1.60 1.80
CA PRO A 66 24.31 2.34 1.15
C PRO A 66 24.74 1.72 -0.19
N THR A 67 24.41 0.45 -0.44
CA THR A 67 24.76 -0.25 -1.69
C THR A 67 23.76 0.01 -2.81
N PHE A 68 22.53 0.36 -2.48
CA PHE A 68 21.42 0.40 -3.43
C PHE A 68 20.77 1.79 -3.56
N SER A 69 20.75 2.56 -2.47
CA SER A 69 20.15 3.90 -2.40
C SER A 69 20.65 4.89 -3.45
N PRO A 70 21.98 5.03 -3.72
CA PRO A 70 22.48 6.00 -4.70
C PRO A 70 21.95 5.73 -6.11
N ASP A 71 21.83 4.46 -6.48
CA ASP A 71 21.40 4.07 -7.81
C ASP A 71 19.88 4.19 -7.97
N VAL A 72 19.10 3.82 -6.95
CA VAL A 72 17.64 4.05 -6.92
C VAL A 72 17.33 5.54 -7.07
N GLN A 73 18.00 6.41 -6.30
CA GLN A 73 17.77 7.84 -6.38
C GLN A 73 18.17 8.43 -7.74
N ARG A 74 19.24 7.92 -8.35
CA ARG A 74 19.75 8.40 -9.63
C ARG A 74 18.90 7.93 -10.83
N GLU A 75 18.46 6.67 -10.83
CA GLU A 75 17.75 6.07 -11.95
C GLU A 75 16.24 6.33 -11.90
N MET A 76 15.63 6.24 -10.72
CA MET A 76 14.18 6.35 -10.56
C MET A 76 13.71 7.75 -10.22
N GLY A 77 14.57 8.51 -9.55
CA GLY A 77 14.26 9.84 -9.09
C GLY A 77 13.24 9.87 -7.94
N TYR A 78 13.09 11.06 -7.38
CA TYR A 78 12.29 11.30 -6.18
C TYR A 78 10.81 10.97 -6.35
N ILE A 79 10.26 11.17 -7.56
CA ILE A 79 8.84 10.92 -7.85
C ILE A 79 8.51 9.44 -7.64
N TRP A 80 9.37 8.54 -8.12
CA TRP A 80 9.16 7.11 -7.94
C TRP A 80 9.21 6.71 -6.46
N ILE A 81 10.18 7.26 -5.70
CA ILE A 81 10.35 6.99 -4.26
C ILE A 81 9.13 7.44 -3.46
N VAL A 82 8.58 8.62 -3.77
CA VAL A 82 7.36 9.10 -3.11
C VAL A 82 6.19 8.16 -3.39
N ASN A 83 6.06 7.68 -4.63
CA ASN A 83 4.98 6.76 -5.00
C ASN A 83 5.13 5.39 -4.34
N SER A 84 6.35 4.84 -4.23
CA SER A 84 6.59 3.55 -3.55
C SER A 84 6.31 3.60 -2.04
N ILE A 85 6.38 4.79 -1.43
CA ILE A 85 6.00 5.02 -0.04
C ILE A 85 4.49 5.25 0.11
N ILE A 86 3.84 5.92 -0.84
CA ILE A 86 2.43 6.30 -0.71
C ILE A 86 1.49 5.19 -1.15
N SER A 87 1.78 4.49 -2.26
CA SER A 87 0.86 3.50 -2.82
C SER A 87 0.50 2.35 -1.87
N PRO A 88 1.39 1.84 -0.98
CA PRO A 88 1.03 0.76 -0.08
C PRO A 88 -0.09 1.10 0.89
N PHE A 89 -0.31 2.40 1.21
CA PHE A 89 -1.41 2.80 2.08
C PHE A 89 -2.79 2.46 1.51
N CYS A 90 -2.92 2.22 0.19
CA CYS A 90 -4.15 1.68 -0.38
C CYS A 90 -4.58 0.37 0.30
N LEU A 91 -3.63 -0.47 0.70
CA LEU A 91 -3.90 -1.76 1.37
C LEU A 91 -4.63 -1.58 2.71
N ALA A 92 -4.45 -0.45 3.39
CA ALA A 92 -5.17 -0.10 4.62
C ALA A 92 -6.41 0.77 4.35
N LEU A 93 -6.33 1.69 3.38
CA LEU A 93 -7.37 2.66 3.08
C LEU A 93 -8.68 1.99 2.64
N PHE A 94 -8.59 1.00 1.76
CA PHE A 94 -9.77 0.29 1.27
C PHE A 94 -10.50 -0.50 2.37
N PRO A 95 -9.86 -1.40 3.16
CA PRO A 95 -10.56 -2.08 4.25
C PRO A 95 -11.02 -1.12 5.37
N MET A 96 -10.39 0.05 5.54
CA MET A 96 -10.91 1.10 6.44
C MET A 96 -12.31 1.57 6.00
N MET A 97 -12.58 1.67 4.70
CA MET A 97 -13.92 2.01 4.19
C MET A 97 -14.96 0.95 4.57
N ALA A 98 -14.60 -0.33 4.58
CA ALA A 98 -15.49 -1.40 5.06
C ALA A 98 -15.77 -1.26 6.57
N VAL A 99 -14.76 -0.87 7.36
CA VAL A 99 -14.94 -0.62 8.80
C VAL A 99 -15.94 0.51 9.02
N LEU A 100 -15.75 1.63 8.30
CA LEU A 100 -16.67 2.76 8.35
C LEU A 100 -18.09 2.36 7.94
N PHE A 101 -18.24 1.57 6.88
CA PHE A 101 -19.54 1.05 6.43
C PHE A 101 -20.27 0.30 7.55
N HIS A 102 -19.60 -0.62 8.24
CA HIS A 102 -20.21 -1.36 9.36
C HIS A 102 -20.54 -0.46 10.56
N ILE A 103 -19.69 0.53 10.87
CA ILE A 103 -19.96 1.50 11.94
C ILE A 103 -21.23 2.32 11.63
N PHE A 104 -21.37 2.83 10.41
CA PHE A 104 -22.53 3.62 10.02
C PHE A 104 -23.81 2.78 9.93
N ARG A 105 -23.72 1.54 9.44
CA ARG A 105 -24.85 0.61 9.39
C ARG A 105 -25.41 0.32 10.79
N ASN A 106 -24.54 0.05 11.78
CA ASN A 106 -24.99 -0.23 13.15
C ASN A 106 -25.61 1.00 13.83
N LYS A 107 -25.05 2.20 13.60
CA LYS A 107 -25.64 3.45 14.12
C LYS A 107 -27.06 3.69 13.59
N LYS A 108 -27.36 3.31 12.35
CA LYS A 108 -28.70 3.46 11.77
C LYS A 108 -29.72 2.53 12.44
N GLN A 109 -29.35 1.28 12.75
CA GLN A 109 -30.24 0.31 13.40
C GLN A 109 -30.65 0.72 14.81
N LEU A 110 -29.75 1.38 15.56
CA LEU A 110 -30.05 1.86 16.92
C LEU A 110 -30.96 3.09 16.97
N ARG A 111 -31.13 3.82 15.86
CA ARG A 111 -32.03 5.00 15.78
C ARG A 111 -33.48 4.64 15.41
N THR A 112 -33.71 3.40 14.97
CA THR A 112 -35.01 2.91 14.50
C THR A 112 -35.75 2.06 15.54
N ILE A 113 -35.18 1.89 16.74
CA ILE A 113 -35.76 1.23 17.90
C ILE A 113 -36.01 2.31 18.94
#